data_AF-A0A7X5Y7T9-F1
#
_entry.id   AF-A0A7X5Y7T9-F1
#
_cell.length_a   1.000
_cell.length_b   1.000
_cell.length_c   1.000
_cell.angle_alpha   90.00
_cell.angle_beta   90.00
_cell.angle_gamma   90.00
#
_symmetry.space_group_name_H-M   'P 1'
#
loop_
_entity.id
_entity.type
_entity.pdbx_description
1 polymer ?
#
loop_
_entity_poly.entity_id
_entity_poly.type
_entity_poly.pdbx_seq_one_letter_code
_entity_poly.pdbx_strand_id
1 'polypeptide(L)'
;MRALLALLMLALAGCATVPARPVPNIYVMRHLNTVEGVPNAQLTAEGLRNADKVADWLAKDPPTVVLVSDTDRARATAAPTIARFKPAVLTYDPKDTPALVAQVLASTGTVLVVGHSNTVPDIVAGLGGTRPAPLVHADFGDIWHISGPQRTTVRSKLP
;
A
#
# COMPACT_ATOMS: atom_id res chain seq x y z
N MET A 1 -10.99 9.52 66.98
CA MET A 1 -10.46 8.66 65.90
C MET A 1 -11.47 8.52 64.74
N ARG A 2 -11.92 9.63 64.13
CA ARG A 2 -12.94 9.60 63.06
C ARG A 2 -12.56 10.42 61.81
N ALA A 3 -11.34 10.94 61.74
CA ALA A 3 -10.93 11.86 60.69
C ALA A 3 -9.75 11.34 59.83
N LEU A 4 -9.52 10.02 59.80
CA LEU A 4 -8.37 9.44 59.08
C LEU A 4 -8.73 8.30 58.11
N LEU A 5 -9.98 8.23 57.65
CA LEU A 5 -10.42 7.19 56.70
C LEU A 5 -11.09 7.73 55.43
N ALA A 6 -10.93 9.02 55.11
CA ALA A 6 -11.53 9.63 53.92
C ALA A 6 -10.51 10.07 52.86
N LEU A 7 -9.24 9.65 52.97
CA LEU A 7 -8.17 10.05 52.04
C LEU A 7 -7.45 8.85 51.42
N LEU A 8 -8.17 7.79 51.09
CA LEU A 8 -7.60 6.63 50.40
C LEU A 8 -8.56 6.00 49.37
N MET A 9 -9.33 6.82 48.64
CA MET A 9 -10.19 6.33 47.55
C MET A 9 -10.32 7.33 46.39
N LEU A 10 -9.23 7.92 45.90
CA LEU A 10 -9.30 8.67 44.64
C LEU A 10 -7.98 8.73 43.86
N ALA A 11 -7.33 7.58 43.70
CA ALA A 11 -6.15 7.47 42.84
C ALA A 11 -6.24 6.29 41.84
N LEU A 12 -7.45 5.90 41.43
CA LEU A 12 -7.62 5.19 40.15
C LEU A 12 -7.63 6.23 39.03
N ALA A 13 -6.48 6.86 38.80
CA ALA A 13 -6.24 7.67 37.61
C ALA A 13 -6.28 6.72 36.42
N GLY A 14 -7.26 6.95 35.53
CA GLY A 14 -7.60 6.05 34.44
C GLY A 14 -6.42 5.66 33.59
N CYS A 15 -6.34 4.37 33.25
CA CYS A 15 -5.68 3.93 32.04
C CYS A 15 -6.36 4.65 30.87
N ALA A 16 -5.79 5.78 30.43
CA ALA A 16 -6.10 6.35 29.14
C ALA A 16 -5.60 5.34 28.11
N THR A 17 -6.50 4.47 27.63
CA THR A 17 -6.25 3.64 26.47
C THR A 17 -6.13 4.60 25.29
N VAL A 18 -4.89 4.93 24.91
CA VAL A 18 -4.63 5.63 23.64
C VAL A 18 -5.23 4.73 22.57
N PRO A 19 -6.26 5.17 21.83
CA PRO A 19 -6.84 4.35 20.78
C PRO A 19 -5.73 4.04 19.78
N ALA A 20 -5.53 2.75 19.51
CA ALA A 20 -4.54 2.34 18.52
C ALA A 20 -4.87 3.02 17.20
N ARG A 21 -3.88 3.70 16.61
CA ARG A 21 -4.06 4.36 15.32
C ARG A 21 -4.51 3.30 14.30
N PRO A 22 -5.58 3.55 13.53
CA PRO A 22 -6.02 2.60 12.50
C PRO A 22 -4.85 2.27 11.57
N VAL A 23 -4.58 0.98 11.42
CA VAL A 23 -3.53 0.49 10.54
C VAL A 23 -4.04 0.56 9.10
N PRO A 24 -3.31 1.16 8.15
CA PRO A 24 -3.75 1.21 6.76
C PRO A 24 -3.84 -0.19 6.16
N ASN A 25 -4.83 -0.36 5.28
CA ASN A 25 -5.01 -1.57 4.49
C ASN A 25 -4.28 -1.40 3.16
N ILE A 26 -3.23 -2.17 2.89
CA ILE A 26 -2.26 -1.80 1.85
C ILE A 26 -2.22 -2.84 0.75
N TYR A 27 -2.36 -2.38 -0.49
CA TYR A 27 -2.08 -3.14 -1.70
C TYR A 27 -0.78 -2.62 -2.32
N VAL A 28 0.15 -3.53 -2.62
CA VAL A 28 1.39 -3.22 -3.32
C VAL A 28 1.40 -4.02 -4.61
N MET A 29 1.80 -3.39 -5.72
CA MET A 29 2.01 -4.08 -6.99
C MET A 29 3.15 -3.43 -7.76
N ARG A 30 3.72 -4.16 -8.71
CA ARG A 30 4.56 -3.53 -9.75
C ARG A 30 3.68 -2.99 -10.87
N HIS A 31 4.19 -2.00 -11.60
CA HIS A 31 3.58 -1.59 -12.87
C HIS A 31 3.32 -2.79 -13.79
N LEU A 32 2.37 -2.62 -14.71
CA LEU A 32 1.91 -3.68 -15.60
C LEU A 32 2.74 -3.83 -16.87
N ASN A 33 2.30 -4.72 -17.75
CA ASN A 33 3.04 -5.26 -18.89
C ASN A 33 3.67 -4.15 -19.73
N THR A 34 4.97 -4.25 -19.93
CA THR A 34 5.78 -3.41 -20.83
C THR A 34 6.56 -4.30 -21.80
N VAL A 35 7.15 -3.72 -22.84
CA VAL A 35 8.08 -4.47 -23.70
C VAL A 35 9.39 -4.75 -22.94
N GLU A 36 9.90 -5.97 -23.04
CA GLU A 36 11.16 -6.37 -22.41
C GLU A 36 12.36 -5.66 -23.07
N GLY A 37 13.38 -5.33 -22.26
CA GLY A 37 14.61 -4.73 -22.76
C GLY A 37 14.51 -3.28 -23.23
N VAL A 38 13.31 -2.67 -23.23
CA VAL A 38 13.12 -1.27 -23.63
C VAL A 38 13.22 -0.35 -22.40
N PRO A 39 14.22 0.56 -22.34
CA PRO A 39 14.32 1.53 -21.26
C PRO A 39 13.09 2.45 -21.23
N ASN A 40 12.55 2.71 -20.04
CA ASN A 40 11.35 3.53 -19.85
C ASN A 40 10.16 3.10 -20.73
N ALA A 41 10.06 1.81 -21.03
CA ALA A 41 8.97 1.26 -21.82
C ALA A 41 7.61 1.70 -21.28
N GLN A 42 6.74 2.12 -22.20
CA GLN A 42 5.32 2.35 -21.92
C GLN A 42 4.60 1.01 -21.70
N LEU A 43 3.38 1.07 -21.15
CA LEU A 43 2.53 -0.11 -21.10
C LEU A 43 2.20 -0.60 -22.51
N THR A 44 2.20 -1.91 -22.69
CA THR A 44 1.65 -2.53 -23.91
C THR A 44 0.12 -2.43 -23.90
N ALA A 45 -0.52 -2.78 -25.02
CA ALA A 45 -1.98 -2.92 -25.06
C ALA A 45 -2.50 -3.92 -24.01
N GLU A 46 -1.74 -4.97 -23.70
CA GLU A 46 -2.05 -5.88 -22.60
C GLU A 46 -1.93 -5.20 -21.23
N GLY A 47 -0.86 -4.42 -21.02
CA GLY A 47 -0.66 -3.67 -19.79
C GLY A 47 -1.79 -2.68 -19.51
N LEU A 48 -2.28 -1.99 -20.55
CA LEU A 48 -3.42 -1.08 -20.45
C LEU A 48 -4.71 -1.83 -20.07
N ARG A 49 -5.02 -2.96 -20.72
CA ARG A 49 -6.18 -3.78 -20.34
C ARG A 49 -6.08 -4.31 -18.91
N ASN A 50 -4.88 -4.70 -18.49
CA ASN A 50 -4.65 -5.15 -17.12
C ASN A 50 -4.80 -4.00 -16.11
N ALA A 51 -4.53 -2.75 -16.50
CA ALA A 51 -4.74 -1.59 -15.64
C ALA A 51 -6.24 -1.37 -15.34
N ASP A 52 -7.09 -1.55 -16.35
CA ASP A 52 -8.55 -1.52 -16.17
C ASP A 52 -9.02 -2.65 -15.24
N LYS A 53 -8.51 -3.87 -15.44
CA LYS A 53 -8.80 -5.01 -14.56
C LYS A 53 -8.37 -4.78 -13.10
N VAL A 54 -7.28 -4.05 -12.86
CA VAL A 54 -6.87 -3.69 -11.49
C VAL A 54 -7.92 -2.81 -10.83
N ALA A 55 -8.47 -1.83 -11.56
CA ALA A 55 -9.55 -0.99 -11.04
C ALA A 55 -10.82 -1.80 -10.73
N ASP A 56 -11.15 -2.79 -11.56
CA ASP A 56 -12.24 -3.73 -11.29
C ASP A 56 -11.96 -4.61 -10.06
N TRP A 57 -10.75 -5.16 -9.94
CA TRP A 57 -10.35 -6.02 -8.83
C TRP A 57 -10.44 -5.28 -7.49
N LEU A 58 -10.03 -4.00 -7.48
CA LEU A 58 -10.08 -3.12 -6.30
C LEU A 58 -11.50 -2.60 -5.99
N ALA A 59 -12.53 -2.88 -6.80
CA ALA A 59 -13.87 -2.34 -6.57
C ALA A 59 -14.51 -2.81 -5.25
N LYS A 60 -14.07 -3.96 -4.71
CA LYS A 60 -14.53 -4.47 -3.40
C LYS A 60 -13.86 -3.77 -2.22
N ASP A 61 -12.71 -3.15 -2.45
CA ASP A 61 -11.96 -2.38 -1.45
C ASP A 61 -11.24 -1.20 -2.13
N PRO A 62 -11.99 -0.14 -2.48
CA PRO A 62 -11.45 0.96 -3.26
C PRO A 62 -10.36 1.72 -2.50
N PRO A 63 -9.21 2.01 -3.12
CA PRO A 63 -8.18 2.81 -2.48
C PRO A 63 -8.67 4.24 -2.27
N THR A 64 -8.34 4.78 -1.10
CA THR A 64 -8.51 6.19 -0.74
C THR A 64 -7.24 7.00 -1.01
N VAL A 65 -6.09 6.33 -1.07
CA VAL A 65 -4.78 6.89 -1.41
C VAL A 65 -4.10 5.99 -2.44
N VAL A 66 -3.50 6.60 -3.45
CA VAL A 66 -2.62 5.94 -4.42
C VAL A 66 -1.24 6.58 -4.33
N LEU A 67 -0.22 5.78 -4.03
CA LEU A 67 1.19 6.15 -4.11
C LEU A 67 1.78 5.55 -5.37
N VAL A 68 2.29 6.40 -6.26
CA VAL A 68 2.77 5.99 -7.58
C VAL A 68 4.11 6.68 -7.88
N SER A 69 5.05 5.96 -8.49
CA SER A 69 6.30 6.57 -8.93
C SER A 69 6.11 7.43 -10.17
N ASP A 70 7.05 8.35 -10.42
CA ASP A 70 6.99 9.29 -11.53
C ASP A 70 7.30 8.70 -12.92
N THR A 71 7.25 7.38 -13.08
CA THR A 71 7.43 6.75 -14.39
C THR A 71 6.09 6.65 -15.14
N ASP A 72 6.11 6.84 -16.46
CA ASP A 72 4.89 6.80 -17.28
C ASP A 72 4.14 5.46 -17.15
N ARG A 73 4.87 4.34 -17.10
CA ARG A 73 4.27 3.01 -16.91
C ARG A 73 3.59 2.83 -15.55
N ALA A 74 4.12 3.43 -14.49
CA ALA A 74 3.49 3.38 -13.16
C ALA A 74 2.23 4.27 -13.13
N ARG A 75 2.32 5.49 -13.65
CA ARG A 75 1.16 6.39 -13.80
C ARG A 75 0.05 5.78 -14.65
N ALA A 76 0.40 5.20 -15.80
CA ALA A 76 -0.54 4.53 -16.69
C ALA A 76 -1.19 3.29 -16.03
N THR A 77 -0.45 2.57 -15.18
CA THR A 77 -1.00 1.45 -14.40
C THR A 77 -2.04 1.94 -13.40
N ALA A 78 -1.80 3.07 -12.73
CA ALA A 78 -2.69 3.63 -11.72
C ALA A 78 -3.89 4.40 -12.29
N ALA A 79 -3.79 4.88 -13.54
CA ALA A 79 -4.75 5.82 -14.12
C ALA A 79 -6.22 5.34 -14.09
N PRO A 80 -6.57 4.08 -14.45
CA PRO A 80 -7.96 3.62 -14.37
C PRO A 80 -8.51 3.62 -12.95
N THR A 81 -7.70 3.17 -11.98
CA THR A 81 -8.05 3.19 -10.54
C THR A 81 -8.29 4.62 -10.06
N ILE A 82 -7.41 5.56 -10.44
CA ILE A 82 -7.53 6.97 -10.08
C ILE A 82 -8.80 7.58 -10.68
N ALA A 83 -9.07 7.33 -11.96
CA ALA A 83 -10.23 7.85 -12.65
C ALA A 83 -11.55 7.34 -12.03
N ARG A 84 -11.58 6.06 -11.65
CA ARG A 84 -12.77 5.41 -11.10
C ARG A 84 -13.09 5.83 -9.67
N PHE A 85 -12.09 5.81 -8.79
CA PHE A 85 -12.31 5.98 -7.35
C PHE A 85 -11.94 7.36 -6.82
N LYS A 86 -11.24 8.18 -7.62
CA LYS A 86 -10.79 9.54 -7.26
C LYS A 86 -10.05 9.60 -5.90
N PRO A 87 -9.07 8.71 -5.64
CA PRO A 87 -8.28 8.74 -4.42
C PRO A 87 -7.39 9.99 -4.37
N ALA A 88 -6.86 10.29 -3.18
CA ALA A 88 -5.69 11.16 -3.08
C ALA A 88 -4.50 10.50 -3.80
N VAL A 89 -3.82 11.25 -4.68
CA VAL A 89 -2.67 10.75 -5.42
C VAL A 89 -1.41 11.39 -4.89
N LEU A 90 -0.48 10.57 -4.41
CA LEU A 90 0.83 11.00 -3.93
C LEU A 90 1.90 10.38 -4.84
N THR A 91 2.88 11.19 -5.18
CA THR A 91 4.04 10.73 -5.94
C THR A 91 5.19 10.44 -5.00
N TYR A 92 5.98 9.41 -5.28
CA TYR A 92 7.17 9.06 -4.49
C TYR A 92 8.40 8.81 -5.37
N ASP A 93 9.59 9.04 -4.82
CA ASP A 93 10.85 8.68 -5.46
C ASP A 93 11.11 7.17 -5.26
N PRO A 94 11.19 6.35 -6.33
CA PRO A 94 11.50 4.94 -6.21
C PRO A 94 12.90 4.65 -5.64
N LYS A 95 13.77 5.65 -5.48
CA LYS A 95 15.07 5.54 -4.80
C LYS A 95 14.98 5.71 -3.28
N ASP A 96 13.85 6.20 -2.75
CA ASP A 96 13.64 6.43 -1.32
C ASP A 96 12.48 5.59 -0.78
N THR A 97 12.68 4.26 -0.79
CA THR A 97 11.75 3.31 -0.19
C THR A 97 11.42 3.61 1.29
N PRO A 98 12.39 4.02 2.15
CA PRO A 98 12.07 4.42 3.52
C PRO A 98 11.06 5.56 3.63
N ALA A 99 11.21 6.62 2.82
CA ALA A 99 10.25 7.72 2.81
C ALA A 99 8.86 7.28 2.32
N LEU A 100 8.79 6.44 1.28
CA LEU A 100 7.54 5.84 0.82
C LEU A 100 6.87 5.03 1.94
N VAL A 101 7.61 4.16 2.63
CA VAL A 101 7.08 3.36 3.74
C VAL A 101 6.50 4.25 4.83
N ALA A 102 7.21 5.31 5.22
CA ALA A 102 6.72 6.27 6.20
C ALA A 102 5.40 6.93 5.77
N GLN A 103 5.28 7.33 4.49
CA GLN A 103 4.05 7.92 3.95
C GLN A 103 2.87 6.93 3.95
N VAL A 104 3.10 5.68 3.54
CA VAL A 104 2.08 4.63 3.57
C VAL A 104 1.61 4.38 5.00
N LEU A 105 2.53 4.28 5.97
CA LEU A 105 2.20 4.03 7.37
C LEU A 105 1.51 5.22 8.06
N ALA A 106 1.72 6.43 7.57
CA ALA A 106 1.01 7.63 8.02
C ALA A 106 -0.41 7.74 7.42
N SER A 107 -0.68 7.06 6.31
CA SER A 107 -1.99 7.06 5.65
C SER A 107 -3.05 6.31 6.46
N THR A 108 -4.32 6.60 6.17
CA THR A 108 -5.48 5.90 6.74
C THR A 108 -6.31 5.30 5.60
N GLY A 109 -7.12 4.29 5.92
CA GLY A 109 -7.95 3.61 4.94
C GLY A 109 -7.16 2.68 4.01
N THR A 110 -7.68 2.48 2.81
CA THR A 110 -7.08 1.60 1.79
C THR A 110 -6.09 2.38 0.94
N VAL A 111 -4.89 1.81 0.78
CA VAL A 111 -3.75 2.40 0.08
C VAL A 111 -3.31 1.48 -1.04
N LEU A 112 -3.17 2.00 -2.25
CA LEU A 112 -2.52 1.29 -3.37
C LEU A 112 -1.14 1.88 -3.61
N VAL A 113 -0.11 1.04 -3.67
CA VAL A 113 1.26 1.39 -4.04
C VAL A 113 1.59 0.74 -5.38
N VAL A 114 1.95 1.55 -6.38
CA VAL A 114 2.39 1.07 -7.70
C VAL A 114 3.87 1.35 -7.88
N GLY A 115 4.69 0.29 -7.80
CA GLY A 115 6.14 0.35 -7.88
C GLY A 115 6.75 -0.45 -9.03
N HIS A 116 7.95 -0.98 -8.78
CA HIS A 116 8.79 -1.64 -9.79
C HIS A 116 9.24 -3.02 -9.34
N SER A 117 9.68 -3.87 -10.28
CA SER A 117 10.19 -5.20 -9.97
C SER A 117 11.31 -5.19 -8.92
N ASN A 118 12.18 -4.17 -8.96
CA ASN A 118 13.30 -4.01 -8.04
C ASN A 118 12.96 -3.30 -6.73
N THR A 119 11.79 -2.67 -6.59
CA THR A 119 11.41 -1.96 -5.35
C THR A 119 10.29 -2.66 -4.58
N VAL A 120 9.39 -3.37 -5.27
CA VAL A 120 8.22 -4.02 -4.64
C VAL A 120 8.62 -4.98 -3.52
N PRO A 121 9.66 -5.82 -3.66
CA PRO A 121 10.09 -6.65 -2.54
C PRO A 121 10.47 -5.86 -1.28
N ASP A 122 11.22 -4.76 -1.45
CA ASP A 122 11.63 -3.87 -0.35
C ASP A 122 10.47 -3.08 0.25
N ILE A 123 9.54 -2.63 -0.58
CA ILE A 123 8.32 -1.96 -0.13
C ILE A 123 7.49 -2.90 0.74
N VAL A 124 7.22 -4.13 0.28
CA VAL A 124 6.42 -5.11 1.05
C VAL A 124 7.10 -5.43 2.38
N ALA A 125 8.42 -5.65 2.38
CA ALA A 125 9.18 -5.90 3.59
C ALA A 125 9.16 -4.71 4.57
N GLY A 126 9.37 -3.49 4.08
CA GLY A 126 9.38 -2.27 4.89
C GLY A 126 8.03 -1.96 5.52
N LEU A 127 6.93 -2.40 4.91
CA LEU A 127 5.58 -2.30 5.45
C LEU A 127 5.25 -3.39 6.49
N GLY A 128 6.24 -4.24 6.83
CA GLY A 128 6.11 -5.36 7.76
C GLY A 128 5.49 -6.61 7.14
N GLY A 129 5.31 -6.64 5.83
CA GLY A 129 4.80 -7.81 5.11
C GLY A 129 5.87 -8.86 4.81
N THR A 130 5.43 -10.05 4.41
CA THR A 130 6.31 -11.12 3.96
C THR A 130 6.96 -10.74 2.64
N ARG A 131 8.28 -10.53 2.66
CA ARG A 131 9.06 -10.14 1.48
C ARG A 131 8.87 -11.14 0.33
N PRO A 132 8.39 -10.70 -0.85
CA PRO A 132 8.38 -11.49 -2.07
C PRO A 132 9.80 -11.85 -2.53
N ALA A 133 9.93 -12.95 -3.27
CA ALA A 133 11.16 -13.22 -4.03
C ALA A 133 11.43 -12.08 -5.05
N PRO A 134 12.69 -11.92 -5.51
CA PRO A 134 12.99 -10.98 -6.59
C PRO A 134 12.09 -11.22 -7.80
N LEU A 135 11.52 -10.14 -8.33
CA LEU A 135 10.59 -10.20 -9.46
C LEU A 135 11.37 -10.12 -10.78
N VAL A 136 11.03 -10.98 -11.73
CA VAL A 136 11.54 -10.95 -13.10
C VAL A 136 10.60 -10.20 -14.03
N HIS A 137 11.04 -9.95 -15.28
CA HIS A 137 10.25 -9.15 -16.23
C HIS A 137 8.82 -9.69 -16.39
N ALA A 138 8.66 -11.01 -16.54
CA ALA A 138 7.36 -11.66 -16.75
C ALA A 138 6.39 -11.63 -15.55
N ASP A 139 6.82 -11.22 -14.35
CA ASP A 139 5.99 -11.28 -13.13
C ASP A 139 4.94 -10.15 -13.02
N PHE A 140 4.17 -9.88 -14.07
CA PHE A 140 3.20 -8.78 -14.07
C PHE A 140 1.89 -9.17 -13.36
N GLY A 141 1.18 -8.21 -12.76
CA GLY A 141 -0.17 -8.44 -12.22
C GLY A 141 -0.23 -9.15 -10.86
N ASP A 142 0.89 -9.35 -10.18
CA ASP A 142 0.87 -9.74 -8.77
C ASP A 142 0.50 -8.56 -7.87
N ILE A 143 -0.38 -8.82 -6.90
CA ILE A 143 -0.84 -7.86 -5.89
C ILE A 143 -0.57 -8.46 -4.51
N TRP A 144 0.19 -7.75 -3.69
CA TRP A 144 0.43 -8.09 -2.29
C TRP A 144 -0.47 -7.26 -1.41
N HIS A 145 -1.35 -7.91 -0.68
CA HIS A 145 -2.24 -7.31 0.30
C HIS A 145 -1.65 -7.48 1.70
N ILE A 146 -1.32 -6.36 2.35
CA ILE A 146 -0.78 -6.30 3.71
C ILE A 146 -1.86 -5.68 4.59
N SER A 147 -2.34 -6.45 5.57
CA SER A 147 -3.51 -6.07 6.36
C SER A 147 -3.34 -6.39 7.84
N GLY A 148 -4.14 -5.69 8.65
CA GLY A 148 -4.26 -5.92 10.08
C GLY A 148 -3.02 -5.54 10.91
N PRO A 149 -3.12 -5.60 12.25
CA PRO A 149 -2.04 -5.23 13.15
C PRO A 149 -0.78 -6.10 13.00
N GLN A 150 -0.96 -7.38 12.64
CA GLN A 150 0.12 -8.34 12.44
C GLN A 150 0.77 -8.28 11.06
N ARG A 151 0.32 -7.36 10.18
CA ARG A 151 0.84 -7.20 8.80
C ARG A 151 0.80 -8.50 7.98
N THR A 152 -0.28 -9.27 8.11
CA THR A 152 -0.50 -10.47 7.32
C THR A 152 -0.44 -10.14 5.84
N THR A 153 0.35 -10.90 5.08
CA THR A 153 0.56 -10.69 3.65
C THR A 153 -0.10 -11.80 2.84
N VAL A 154 -1.00 -11.42 1.93
CA VAL A 154 -1.63 -12.30 0.95
C VAL A 154 -1.19 -11.89 -0.44
N ARG A 155 -0.67 -12.83 -1.23
CA ARG A 155 -0.38 -12.62 -2.66
C ARG A 155 -1.58 -13.08 -3.48
N SER A 156 -2.06 -12.22 -4.36
CA SER A 156 -3.05 -12.53 -5.39
C SER A 156 -2.48 -12.25 -6.78
N LYS A 157 -2.98 -12.96 -7.79
CA LYS A 157 -2.71 -12.66 -9.19
C LYS A 157 -3.94 -12.01 -9.81
N LEU A 158 -3.74 -10.99 -10.63
CA LEU A 158 -4.79 -10.42 -11.44
C LEU A 158 -5.37 -11.51 -12.37
N PRO A 159 -6.70 -11.63 -12.48
CA PRO A 159 -7.36 -12.64 -13.32
C PRO A 159 -7.22 -12.38 -14.83
#